data_AF-A0A401RLS3-F1
#
_entry.id   AF-A0A401RLS3-F1
#
_cell.length_a   1.000
_cell.length_b   1.000
_cell.length_c   1.000
_cell.angle_alpha   90.00
_cell.angle_beta   90.00
_cell.angle_gamma   90.00
#
_symmetry.space_group_name_H-M   'P 1'
#
loop_
_entity.id
_entity.type
_entity.pdbx_description
1 polymer ?
#
loop_
_entity_poly.entity_id
_entity_poly.type
_entity_poly.pdbx_seq_one_letter_code
_entity_poly.pdbx_strand_id
1 'polypeptide(L)'
;MLLQVDLEEIQKISLKYLIYLLYEAEVLAASERIIPVLISILNYHADCLEVQAQVCRIFLMFAIKATEDSVEEGILFSENVISIILSIMASRHKCVELQQVLCNFLMLLSGSDENAQIARSENMLQTILQVLEKHIQNGDVVESASAALWVLSLQEPLNDEQLEDITLLLIEALDLHLRKEIIVKNICFALSSLIRLSELVAFRILVPEDHLDGLALIVQSYHIHFTDPEVVQDICMVFQEMVQYKDVVPELISQKLDVTLNAIKVKFASNEDIVTVLDSTLSKLQAAEAGAQNEDSRNTKDSI
;
A
#
# COMPACT_ATOMS: atom_id res chain seq x y z
N MET A 1 -54.06 15.76 -0.19
CA MET A 1 -53.13 14.64 0.04
C MET A 1 -51.81 15.07 -0.58
N LEU A 2 -50.99 15.80 0.18
CA LEU A 2 -49.65 16.19 -0.26
C LEU A 2 -48.85 14.89 -0.38
N LEU A 3 -48.25 14.63 -1.54
CA LEU A 3 -47.22 13.61 -1.65
C LEU A 3 -46.18 13.96 -0.59
N GLN A 4 -46.02 13.09 0.39
CA GLN A 4 -44.91 13.16 1.32
C GLN A 4 -43.70 12.80 0.47
N VAL A 5 -43.06 13.83 -0.08
CA VAL A 5 -41.86 13.67 -0.89
C VAL A 5 -40.79 13.15 0.05
N ASP A 6 -40.36 11.92 -0.20
CA ASP A 6 -39.29 11.32 0.57
C ASP A 6 -37.98 12.01 0.18
N LEU A 7 -37.52 12.91 1.06
CA LEU A 7 -36.30 13.70 0.86
C LEU A 7 -35.09 12.78 0.67
N GLU A 8 -35.05 11.64 1.37
CA GLU A 8 -33.95 10.67 1.24
C GLU A 8 -33.92 10.07 -0.16
N GLU A 9 -35.07 9.64 -0.68
CA GLU A 9 -35.17 9.07 -2.03
C GLU A 9 -34.83 10.09 -3.10
N ILE A 10 -35.27 11.36 -2.95
CA ILE A 10 -34.85 12.43 -3.87
C ILE A 10 -33.33 12.61 -3.84
N GLN A 11 -32.72 12.61 -2.65
CA GLN A 11 -31.28 12.80 -2.53
C GLN A 11 -30.51 11.62 -3.13
N LYS A 12 -30.92 10.37 -2.88
CA LYS A 12 -30.34 9.18 -3.52
C LYS A 12 -30.39 9.26 -5.04
N ILE A 13 -31.53 9.67 -5.60
CA ILE A 13 -31.67 9.84 -7.05
C ILE A 13 -30.75 10.95 -7.55
N SER A 14 -30.74 12.09 -6.86
CA SER A 14 -29.95 13.27 -7.24
C SER A 14 -28.44 12.98 -7.20
N LEU A 15 -27.96 12.28 -6.18
CA LEU A 15 -26.55 11.87 -6.05
C LEU A 15 -26.13 10.92 -7.18
N LYS A 16 -26.99 9.95 -7.55
CA LYS A 16 -26.75 9.08 -8.72
C LYS A 16 -26.58 9.88 -10.01
N TYR A 17 -27.41 10.91 -10.24
CA TYR A 17 -27.25 11.79 -11.41
C TYR A 17 -26.02 12.69 -11.32
N LEU A 18 -25.68 13.15 -10.12
CA LEU A 18 -24.51 13.99 -9.90
C LEU A 18 -23.21 13.26 -10.26
N ILE A 19 -23.10 11.97 -9.89
CA ILE A 19 -21.98 11.10 -10.29
C ILE A 19 -21.77 11.14 -11.81
N TYR A 20 -22.85 11.07 -12.60
CA TYR A 20 -22.76 11.11 -14.06
C TYR A 20 -22.31 12.48 -14.59
N LEU A 21 -22.79 13.58 -13.98
CA LEU A 21 -22.51 14.94 -14.44
C LEU A 21 -21.10 15.42 -14.09
N LEU A 22 -20.50 14.87 -13.02
CA LEU A 22 -19.19 15.31 -12.54
C LEU A 22 -18.00 14.81 -13.37
N TYR A 23 -18.24 13.98 -14.39
CA TYR A 23 -17.17 13.46 -15.26
C TYR A 23 -16.51 14.54 -16.13
N GLU A 24 -17.20 15.65 -16.43
CA GLU A 24 -16.70 16.72 -17.33
C GLU A 24 -16.48 18.09 -16.65
N ALA A 25 -16.68 18.17 -15.33
CA ALA A 25 -16.63 19.45 -14.62
C ALA A 25 -15.20 19.79 -14.14
N GLU A 26 -14.87 21.09 -14.11
CA GLU A 26 -13.67 21.58 -13.42
C GLU A 26 -13.77 21.27 -11.91
N VAL A 27 -12.83 20.46 -11.40
CA VAL A 27 -12.85 19.92 -10.03
C VAL A 27 -12.92 21.00 -8.97
N LEU A 28 -12.07 22.01 -9.07
CA LEU A 28 -11.93 23.03 -8.03
C LEU A 28 -13.24 23.82 -7.86
N ALA A 29 -13.78 24.34 -8.97
CA ALA A 29 -15.02 25.13 -8.94
C ALA A 29 -16.25 24.31 -8.52
N ALA A 30 -16.28 23.03 -8.87
CA ALA A 30 -17.35 22.11 -8.47
C ALA A 30 -17.22 21.75 -6.97
N SER A 31 -16.02 21.41 -6.50
CA SER A 31 -15.75 20.97 -5.13
C SER A 31 -16.09 22.03 -4.09
N GLU A 32 -15.75 23.30 -4.32
CA GLU A 32 -16.07 24.42 -3.42
C GLU A 32 -17.57 24.55 -3.13
N ARG A 33 -18.41 24.24 -4.13
CA ARG A 33 -19.86 24.35 -4.01
C ARG A 33 -20.51 23.08 -3.52
N ILE A 34 -20.01 21.93 -3.98
CA ILE A 34 -20.68 20.64 -3.80
C ILE A 34 -20.29 20.00 -2.47
N ILE A 35 -19.02 20.09 -2.05
CA ILE A 35 -18.53 19.41 -0.85
C ILE A 35 -19.28 19.84 0.43
N PRO A 36 -19.56 21.13 0.67
CA PRO A 36 -20.37 21.54 1.83
C PRO A 36 -21.78 20.93 1.83
N VAL A 37 -22.38 20.77 0.64
CA VAL A 37 -23.71 20.13 0.49
C VAL A 37 -23.62 18.64 0.78
N LEU A 38 -22.59 17.97 0.26
CA LEU A 38 -22.35 16.54 0.50
C LEU A 38 -22.09 16.25 1.98
N ILE A 39 -21.32 17.09 2.67
CA ILE A 39 -21.12 17.00 4.13
C ILE A 39 -22.46 17.16 4.86
N SER A 40 -23.29 18.11 4.45
CA SER A 40 -24.61 18.31 5.05
C SER A 40 -25.53 17.09 4.85
N ILE A 41 -25.48 16.47 3.67
CA ILE A 41 -26.20 15.23 3.37
C ILE A 41 -25.70 14.08 4.24
N LEU A 42 -24.38 13.90 4.39
CA LEU A 42 -23.79 12.87 5.25
C LEU A 42 -24.21 13.04 6.72
N ASN A 43 -24.20 14.28 7.22
CA ASN A 43 -24.61 14.58 8.59
C ASN A 43 -26.11 14.33 8.81
N TYR A 44 -26.95 14.66 7.84
CA TYR A 44 -28.39 14.44 7.93
C TYR A 44 -28.76 12.95 7.80
N HIS A 45 -28.05 12.22 6.95
CA HIS A 45 -28.27 10.79 6.68
C HIS A 45 -27.14 9.91 7.25
N ALA A 46 -26.71 10.18 8.48
CA ALA A 46 -25.60 9.46 9.13
C ALA A 46 -25.82 7.94 9.24
N ASP A 47 -27.08 7.49 9.29
CA ASP A 47 -27.44 6.08 9.39
C ASP A 47 -27.77 5.42 8.05
N CYS A 48 -27.80 6.16 6.94
CA CYS A 48 -28.13 5.61 5.61
C CYS A 48 -26.88 5.18 4.84
N LEU A 49 -26.63 3.87 4.79
CA LEU A 49 -25.48 3.30 4.08
C LEU A 49 -25.47 3.66 2.59
N GLU A 50 -26.64 3.66 1.92
CA GLU A 50 -26.72 3.96 0.49
C GLU A 50 -26.32 5.42 0.20
N VAL A 51 -26.77 6.36 1.03
CA VAL A 51 -26.39 7.78 0.89
C VAL A 51 -24.89 7.94 1.16
N GLN A 52 -24.37 7.36 2.24
CA GLN A 52 -22.94 7.41 2.55
C GLN A 52 -22.09 6.86 1.42
N ALA A 53 -22.45 5.68 0.89
CA ALA A 53 -21.71 5.07 -0.21
C ALA A 53 -21.70 5.94 -1.47
N GLN A 54 -22.82 6.58 -1.82
CA GLN A 54 -22.88 7.47 -2.98
C GLN A 54 -22.03 8.73 -2.78
N VAL A 55 -22.10 9.36 -1.60
CA VAL A 55 -21.30 10.55 -1.31
C VAL A 55 -19.81 10.21 -1.29
N CYS A 56 -19.40 9.10 -0.67
CA CYS A 56 -18.00 8.67 -0.64
C CYS A 56 -17.45 8.36 -2.04
N ARG A 57 -18.28 7.81 -2.94
CA ARG A 57 -17.90 7.65 -4.36
C ARG A 57 -17.69 8.99 -5.06
N ILE A 58 -18.54 9.97 -4.78
CA ILE A 58 -18.38 11.32 -5.34
C ILE A 58 -17.08 11.96 -4.82
N PHE A 59 -16.74 11.81 -3.54
CA PHE A 59 -15.45 12.25 -3.01
C PHE A 59 -14.27 11.56 -3.69
N LEU A 60 -14.33 10.24 -3.88
CA LEU A 60 -13.29 9.51 -4.62
C LEU A 60 -13.15 10.00 -6.06
N MET A 61 -14.25 10.22 -6.78
CA MET A 61 -14.22 10.75 -8.13
C MET A 61 -13.59 12.15 -8.19
N PHE A 62 -13.91 13.02 -7.23
CA PHE A 62 -13.26 14.32 -7.13
C PHE A 62 -11.77 14.18 -6.82
N ALA A 63 -11.37 13.26 -5.96
CA ALA A 63 -9.96 13.04 -5.64
C ALA A 63 -9.17 12.55 -6.85
N ILE A 64 -9.70 11.58 -7.60
CA ILE A 64 -9.08 11.09 -8.84
C ILE A 64 -8.88 12.24 -9.83
N LYS A 65 -9.93 13.01 -10.09
CA LYS A 65 -9.86 14.12 -11.04
C LYS A 65 -8.94 15.24 -10.54
N ALA A 66 -8.91 15.50 -9.22
CA ALA A 66 -7.97 16.45 -8.62
C ALA A 66 -6.52 16.01 -8.86
N THR A 67 -6.19 14.74 -8.63
CA THR A 67 -4.86 14.18 -8.90
C THR A 67 -4.50 14.29 -10.38
N GLU A 68 -5.41 13.96 -11.30
CA GLU A 68 -5.19 14.12 -12.75
C GLU A 68 -4.91 15.58 -13.15
N ASP A 69 -5.61 16.53 -12.53
CA ASP A 69 -5.46 17.96 -12.77
C ASP A 69 -4.32 18.60 -11.94
N SER A 70 -3.54 17.77 -11.20
CA SER A 70 -2.47 18.22 -10.29
C SER A 70 -2.93 19.25 -9.25
N VAL A 71 -4.16 19.05 -8.74
CA VAL A 71 -4.76 19.82 -7.66
C VAL A 71 -4.53 19.07 -6.35
N GLU A 72 -3.73 19.65 -5.46
CA GLU A 72 -3.34 19.03 -4.19
C GLU A 72 -3.94 19.74 -2.96
N GLU A 73 -4.58 20.89 -3.18
CA GLU A 73 -5.18 21.71 -2.13
C GLU A 73 -6.68 21.96 -2.40
N GLY A 74 -7.43 22.20 -1.32
CA GLY A 74 -8.84 22.61 -1.41
C GLY A 74 -9.71 21.95 -0.35
N ILE A 75 -11.00 22.30 -0.36
CA ILE A 75 -11.96 21.81 0.63
C ILE A 75 -12.11 20.28 0.64
N LEU A 76 -11.84 19.62 -0.49
CA LEU A 76 -11.84 18.16 -0.62
C LEU A 76 -10.84 17.47 0.30
N PHE A 77 -9.69 18.11 0.53
CA PHE A 77 -8.58 17.57 1.30
C PHE A 77 -8.51 18.15 2.71
N SER A 78 -9.57 18.84 3.14
CA SER A 78 -9.65 19.41 4.48
C SER A 78 -9.73 18.33 5.56
N GLU A 79 -9.19 18.63 6.74
CA GLU A 79 -9.28 17.82 7.96
C GLU A 79 -10.72 17.36 8.25
N ASN A 80 -11.71 18.23 8.00
CA ASN A 80 -13.12 17.88 8.18
C ASN A 80 -13.59 16.75 7.25
N VAL A 81 -13.18 16.74 5.97
CA VAL A 81 -13.54 15.66 5.04
C VAL A 81 -12.85 14.36 5.46
N ILE A 82 -11.57 14.43 5.81
CA ILE A 82 -10.79 13.26 6.25
C ILE A 82 -11.40 12.65 7.52
N SER A 83 -11.72 13.47 8.52
CA SER A 83 -12.34 13.03 9.77
C SER A 83 -13.71 12.37 9.53
N ILE A 84 -14.53 12.92 8.62
CA ILE A 84 -15.80 12.31 8.20
C ILE A 84 -15.56 10.95 7.55
N ILE A 85 -14.59 10.84 6.64
CA ILE A 85 -14.27 9.59 5.97
C ILE A 85 -13.86 8.51 6.98
N LEU A 86 -12.97 8.83 7.91
CA LEU A 86 -12.49 7.88 8.91
C LEU A 86 -13.62 7.46 9.87
N SER A 87 -14.51 8.40 10.24
CA SER A 87 -15.72 8.09 11.02
C SER A 87 -16.68 7.14 10.27
N ILE A 88 -16.83 7.32 8.96
CA ILE A 88 -17.62 6.41 8.12
C ILE A 88 -16.94 5.04 8.02
N MET A 89 -15.61 4.98 7.85
CA MET A 89 -14.88 3.71 7.84
C MET A 89 -15.09 2.94 9.14
N ALA A 90 -14.96 3.61 10.28
CA ALA A 90 -15.17 3.03 11.60
C ALA A 90 -16.62 2.53 11.80
N SER A 91 -17.62 3.35 11.45
CA SER A 91 -19.04 2.99 11.62
C SER A 91 -19.52 1.92 10.62
N ARG A 92 -18.93 1.88 9.42
CA ARG A 92 -19.29 0.95 8.33
C ARG A 92 -18.24 -0.10 8.08
N HIS A 93 -17.51 -0.50 9.12
CA HIS A 93 -16.39 -1.43 9.03
C HIS A 93 -16.74 -2.80 8.40
N LYS A 94 -18.02 -3.19 8.29
CA LYS A 94 -18.45 -4.46 7.65
C LYS A 94 -18.75 -4.32 6.15
N CYS A 95 -18.90 -3.10 5.63
CA CYS A 95 -19.27 -2.86 4.24
C CYS A 95 -18.01 -2.85 3.36
N VAL A 96 -17.66 -4.02 2.80
CA VAL A 96 -16.47 -4.24 1.97
C VAL A 96 -16.32 -3.19 0.86
N GLU A 97 -17.38 -2.99 0.07
CA GLU A 97 -17.38 -2.04 -1.05
C GLU A 97 -17.07 -0.61 -0.59
N LEU A 98 -17.59 -0.20 0.57
CA LEU A 98 -17.31 1.11 1.12
C LEU A 98 -15.89 1.22 1.67
N GLN A 99 -15.38 0.18 2.35
CA GLN A 99 -13.99 0.18 2.82
C GLN A 99 -13.00 0.30 1.65
N GLN A 100 -13.24 -0.43 0.55
CA GLN A 100 -12.43 -0.32 -0.66
C GLN A 100 -12.42 1.11 -1.22
N VAL A 101 -13.60 1.71 -1.41
CA VAL A 101 -13.73 3.09 -1.92
C VAL A 101 -12.96 4.08 -1.03
N LEU A 102 -13.05 3.90 0.28
CA LEU A 102 -12.42 4.81 1.23
C LEU A 102 -10.91 4.59 1.33
N CYS A 103 -10.40 3.35 1.25
CA CYS A 103 -8.97 3.10 1.13
C CYS A 103 -8.37 3.74 -0.13
N ASN A 104 -9.07 3.68 -1.27
CA ASN A 104 -8.63 4.37 -2.49
C ASN A 104 -8.60 5.89 -2.32
N PHE A 105 -9.60 6.47 -1.63
CA PHE A 105 -9.62 7.90 -1.35
C PHE A 105 -8.44 8.31 -0.47
N LEU A 106 -8.18 7.56 0.60
CA LEU A 106 -7.04 7.80 1.50
C LEU A 106 -5.69 7.63 0.77
N MET A 107 -5.54 6.64 -0.10
CA MET A 107 -4.33 6.46 -0.92
C MET A 107 -4.03 7.71 -1.77
N LEU A 108 -5.04 8.27 -2.43
CA LEU A 108 -4.88 9.48 -3.25
C LEU A 108 -4.53 10.71 -2.41
N LEU A 109 -5.11 10.81 -1.20
CA LEU A 109 -4.78 11.88 -0.26
C LEU A 109 -3.32 11.82 0.17
N SER A 110 -2.81 10.63 0.49
CA SER A 110 -1.46 10.46 1.02
C SER A 110 -0.35 10.79 0.00
N GLY A 111 -0.69 11.02 -1.27
CA GLY A 111 0.27 11.34 -2.33
C GLY A 111 0.87 12.75 -2.28
N SER A 112 0.28 13.68 -1.53
CA SER A 112 0.81 15.05 -1.31
C SER A 112 1.37 15.19 0.10
N ASP A 113 2.49 15.91 0.24
CA ASP A 113 3.17 16.13 1.52
C ASP A 113 2.27 16.93 2.51
N GLU A 114 1.51 17.91 2.01
CA GLU A 114 0.54 18.69 2.79
C GLU A 114 -0.59 17.80 3.30
N ASN A 115 -1.15 16.97 2.44
CA ASN A 115 -2.26 16.07 2.78
C ASN A 115 -1.81 14.93 3.69
N ALA A 116 -0.56 14.46 3.54
CA ALA A 116 0.06 13.49 4.43
C ALA A 116 0.19 14.03 5.86
N GLN A 117 0.36 15.35 6.06
CA GLN A 117 0.33 15.92 7.41
C GLN A 117 -1.05 15.76 8.07
N ILE A 118 -2.12 15.96 7.31
CA ILE A 118 -3.50 15.79 7.81
C ILE A 118 -3.82 14.31 8.03
N ALA A 119 -3.31 13.42 7.17
CA ALA A 119 -3.40 11.97 7.35
C ALA A 119 -2.88 11.53 8.72
N ARG A 120 -1.69 12.04 9.09
CA ARG A 120 -1.03 11.74 10.36
C ARG A 120 -1.84 12.18 11.58
N SER A 121 -2.48 13.36 11.54
CA SER A 121 -3.25 13.86 12.68
C SER A 121 -4.51 13.04 12.96
N GLU A 122 -5.03 12.32 11.97
CA GLU A 122 -6.32 11.65 12.06
C GLU A 122 -6.23 10.12 12.30
N ASN A 123 -5.06 9.57 12.62
CA ASN A 123 -4.83 8.11 12.79
C ASN A 123 -5.22 7.30 11.52
N MET A 124 -4.89 7.83 10.34
CA MET A 124 -5.20 7.19 9.06
C MET A 124 -4.53 5.81 8.94
N LEU A 125 -3.26 5.70 9.32
CA LEU A 125 -2.52 4.43 9.30
C LEU A 125 -3.25 3.34 10.09
N GLN A 126 -3.61 3.62 11.35
CA GLN A 126 -4.31 2.65 12.20
C GLN A 126 -5.63 2.20 11.59
N THR A 127 -6.34 3.12 10.94
CA THR A 127 -7.62 2.82 10.27
C THR A 127 -7.41 1.88 9.08
N ILE A 128 -6.38 2.11 8.26
CA ILE A 128 -6.07 1.24 7.12
C ILE A 128 -5.63 -0.14 7.59
N LEU A 129 -4.82 -0.23 8.66
CA LEU A 129 -4.42 -1.51 9.25
C LEU A 129 -5.62 -2.32 9.74
N GLN A 130 -6.56 -1.68 10.45
CA GLN A 130 -7.80 -2.34 10.89
C GLN A 130 -8.67 -2.81 9.72
N VAL A 131 -8.69 -2.06 8.62
CA VAL A 131 -9.41 -2.48 7.40
C VAL A 131 -8.73 -3.67 6.74
N LEU A 132 -7.41 -3.63 6.60
CA LEU A 132 -6.62 -4.71 6.01
C LEU A 132 -6.77 -6.00 6.82
N GLU A 133 -6.56 -5.95 8.14
CA GLU A 133 -6.72 -7.10 9.03
C GLU A 133 -8.12 -7.71 8.92
N LYS A 134 -9.15 -6.87 8.96
CA LYS A 134 -10.54 -7.33 8.94
C LYS A 134 -10.97 -7.94 7.62
N HIS A 135 -10.48 -7.39 6.51
CA HIS A 135 -10.88 -7.77 5.15
C HIS A 135 -9.75 -8.44 4.37
N ILE A 136 -8.80 -9.05 5.07
CA ILE A 136 -7.59 -9.67 4.49
C ILE A 136 -7.92 -10.73 3.43
N GLN A 137 -9.11 -11.35 3.49
CA GLN A 137 -9.58 -12.32 2.49
C GLN A 137 -10.17 -11.68 1.23
N ASN A 138 -10.52 -10.39 1.27
CA ASN A 138 -11.08 -9.67 0.13
C ASN A 138 -9.97 -8.98 -0.64
N GLY A 139 -9.58 -9.55 -1.79
CA GLY A 139 -8.44 -9.00 -2.52
C GLY A 139 -8.65 -7.59 -3.07
N ASP A 140 -9.89 -7.13 -3.30
CA ASP A 140 -10.12 -5.77 -3.79
C ASP A 140 -9.84 -4.73 -2.68
N VAL A 141 -10.22 -5.05 -1.43
CA VAL A 141 -9.85 -4.24 -0.26
C VAL A 141 -8.35 -4.33 0.01
N VAL A 142 -7.74 -5.52 -0.08
CA VAL A 142 -6.29 -5.69 0.10
C VAL A 142 -5.50 -4.88 -0.92
N GLU A 143 -5.92 -4.86 -2.19
CA GLU A 143 -5.31 -4.05 -3.23
C GLU A 143 -5.31 -2.56 -2.86
N SER A 144 -6.48 -2.02 -2.50
CA SER A 144 -6.63 -0.63 -2.07
C SER A 144 -5.85 -0.30 -0.79
N ALA A 145 -5.90 -1.18 0.21
CA ALA A 145 -5.24 -0.95 1.50
C ALA A 145 -3.71 -1.05 1.39
N SER A 146 -3.18 -2.02 0.64
CA SER A 146 -1.74 -2.16 0.40
C SER A 146 -1.17 -0.97 -0.39
N ALA A 147 -1.91 -0.45 -1.38
CA ALA A 147 -1.53 0.78 -2.07
C ALA A 147 -1.48 1.98 -1.10
N ALA A 148 -2.49 2.13 -0.23
CA ALA A 148 -2.52 3.19 0.76
C ALA A 148 -1.35 3.07 1.76
N LEU A 149 -1.04 1.86 2.24
CA LEU A 149 0.10 1.61 3.13
C LEU A 149 1.44 1.91 2.47
N TRP A 150 1.59 1.59 1.18
CA TRP A 150 2.79 1.98 0.43
C TRP A 150 2.96 3.50 0.45
N VAL A 151 1.95 4.25 0.03
CA VAL A 151 2.05 5.73 -0.02
C VAL A 151 2.29 6.31 1.37
N LEU A 152 1.61 5.81 2.41
CA LEU A 152 1.84 6.25 3.79
C LEU A 152 3.26 5.95 4.28
N SER A 153 3.85 4.81 3.92
CA SER A 153 5.22 4.46 4.30
C SER A 153 6.27 5.40 3.72
N LEU A 154 5.95 6.14 2.65
CA LEU A 154 6.83 7.17 2.09
C LEU A 154 6.78 8.49 2.88
N GLN A 155 5.73 8.69 3.69
CA GLN A 155 5.37 9.98 4.26
C GLN A 155 5.37 10.00 5.79
N GLU A 156 5.05 8.89 6.43
CA GLU A 156 4.91 8.81 7.88
C GLU A 156 6.21 8.36 8.55
N PRO A 157 6.66 9.05 9.62
CA PRO A 157 7.65 8.48 10.50
C PRO A 157 7.01 7.33 11.29
N LEU A 158 7.36 6.10 10.93
CA LEU A 158 6.86 4.89 11.58
C LEU A 158 7.80 4.49 12.72
N ASN A 159 7.22 4.08 13.84
CA ASN A 159 7.98 3.46 14.93
C ASN A 159 8.15 1.94 14.69
N ASP A 160 9.01 1.31 15.49
CA ASP A 160 9.34 -0.12 15.32
C ASP A 160 8.11 -1.05 15.44
N GLU A 161 7.18 -0.77 16.35
CA GLU A 161 5.94 -1.55 16.52
C GLU A 161 5.05 -1.46 15.27
N GLN A 162 4.89 -0.24 14.73
CA GLN A 162 4.14 -0.04 13.49
C GLN A 162 4.80 -0.73 12.30
N LEU A 163 6.14 -0.63 12.18
CA LEU A 163 6.88 -1.31 11.12
C LEU A 163 6.68 -2.82 11.19
N GLU A 164 6.73 -3.40 12.38
CA GLU A 164 6.49 -4.82 12.62
C GLU A 164 5.05 -5.22 12.21
N ASP A 165 4.03 -4.53 12.73
CA ASP A 165 2.62 -4.80 12.45
C ASP A 165 2.29 -4.71 10.94
N ILE A 166 2.75 -3.64 10.28
CA ILE A 166 2.54 -3.44 8.84
C ILE A 166 3.19 -4.58 8.06
N THR A 167 4.43 -4.94 8.41
CA THR A 167 5.19 -5.98 7.69
C THR A 167 4.50 -7.33 7.77
N LEU A 168 4.04 -7.73 8.97
CA LEU A 168 3.36 -9.01 9.17
C LEU A 168 2.02 -9.07 8.42
N LEU A 169 1.22 -8.01 8.48
CA LEU A 169 -0.04 -7.93 7.73
C LEU A 169 0.17 -7.96 6.20
N LEU A 170 1.24 -7.33 5.70
CA LEU A 170 1.58 -7.38 4.28
C LEU A 170 2.03 -8.79 3.85
N ILE A 171 2.78 -9.51 4.69
CA ILE A 171 3.19 -10.90 4.42
C ILE A 171 1.96 -11.83 4.42
N GLU A 172 1.03 -11.66 5.37
CA GLU A 172 -0.22 -12.42 5.40
C GLU A 172 -1.10 -12.12 4.17
N ALA A 173 -1.23 -10.85 3.80
CA ALA A 173 -1.92 -10.43 2.58
C ALA A 173 -1.28 -11.05 1.33
N LEU A 174 0.05 -11.14 1.30
CA LEU A 174 0.79 -11.72 0.19
C LEU A 174 0.45 -13.21 0.05
N ASP A 175 0.51 -13.98 1.13
CA ASP A 175 0.18 -15.42 1.14
C ASP A 175 -1.23 -15.70 0.57
N LEU A 176 -2.22 -14.94 1.03
CA LEU A 176 -3.62 -15.12 0.59
C LEU A 176 -3.86 -14.72 -0.86
N HIS A 177 -3.06 -13.80 -1.42
CA HIS A 177 -3.30 -13.19 -2.73
C HIS A 177 -2.14 -13.31 -3.72
N LEU A 178 -1.24 -14.28 -3.54
CA LEU A 178 -0.06 -14.52 -4.37
C LEU A 178 -0.31 -14.53 -5.90
N ARG A 179 -1.55 -14.84 -6.34
CA ARG A 179 -1.91 -14.91 -7.77
C ARG A 179 -2.42 -13.60 -8.36
N LYS A 180 -2.60 -12.55 -7.55
CA LYS A 180 -3.09 -11.25 -8.01
C LYS A 180 -1.91 -10.30 -8.20
N GLU A 181 -1.54 -10.06 -9.46
CA GLU A 181 -0.36 -9.27 -9.84
C GLU A 181 -0.32 -7.89 -9.17
N ILE A 182 -1.43 -7.15 -9.17
CA ILE A 182 -1.49 -5.79 -8.62
C ILE A 182 -1.23 -5.79 -7.10
N ILE A 183 -1.76 -6.78 -6.38
CA ILE A 183 -1.53 -6.92 -4.94
C ILE A 183 -0.07 -7.24 -4.66
N VAL A 184 0.54 -8.13 -5.43
CA VAL A 184 1.98 -8.45 -5.30
C VAL A 184 2.83 -7.20 -5.52
N LYS A 185 2.54 -6.41 -6.55
CA LYS A 185 3.25 -5.15 -6.83
C LYS A 185 3.12 -4.15 -5.67
N ASN A 186 1.90 -3.89 -5.22
CA ASN A 186 1.64 -2.96 -4.11
C ASN A 186 2.36 -3.39 -2.82
N ILE A 187 2.31 -4.69 -2.50
CA ILE A 187 3.02 -5.23 -1.34
C ILE A 187 4.54 -5.11 -1.50
N CYS A 188 5.10 -5.39 -2.69
CA CYS A 188 6.53 -5.22 -2.94
C CYS A 188 6.97 -3.76 -2.79
N PHE A 189 6.16 -2.80 -3.26
CA PHE A 189 6.43 -1.38 -3.08
C PHE A 189 6.36 -0.94 -1.62
N ALA A 190 5.35 -1.40 -0.88
CA ALA A 190 5.21 -1.15 0.55
C ALA A 190 6.41 -1.72 1.32
N LEU A 191 6.72 -3.01 1.14
CA LEU A 191 7.86 -3.66 1.80
C LEU A 191 9.19 -2.99 1.46
N SER A 192 9.46 -2.67 0.20
CA SER A 192 10.69 -1.95 -0.19
C SER A 192 10.79 -0.58 0.48
N SER A 193 9.67 0.10 0.68
CA SER A 193 9.62 1.39 1.36
C SER A 193 9.86 1.24 2.87
N LEU A 194 9.26 0.23 3.50
CA LEU A 194 9.45 -0.08 4.91
C LEU A 194 10.88 -0.55 5.21
N ILE A 195 11.47 -1.39 4.37
CA ILE A 195 12.86 -1.86 4.49
C ILE A 195 13.82 -0.66 4.50
N ARG A 196 13.60 0.34 3.62
CA ARG A 196 14.42 1.56 3.60
C ARG A 196 14.37 2.37 4.90
N LEU A 197 13.28 2.25 5.66
CA LEU A 197 13.14 2.93 6.96
C LEU A 197 13.90 2.20 8.07
N SER A 198 13.91 0.87 8.06
CA SER A 198 14.53 0.08 9.13
C SER A 198 14.88 -1.36 8.71
N GLU A 199 16.07 -1.82 9.13
CA GLU A 199 16.50 -3.21 8.96
C GLU A 199 15.62 -4.21 9.70
N LEU A 200 14.89 -3.76 10.74
CA LEU A 200 13.91 -4.56 11.46
C LEU A 200 12.94 -5.26 10.51
N VAL A 201 12.47 -4.53 9.48
CA VAL A 201 11.53 -5.05 8.48
C VAL A 201 12.15 -6.20 7.69
N ALA A 202 13.42 -6.06 7.29
CA ALA A 202 14.14 -7.13 6.60
C ALA A 202 14.31 -8.36 7.50
N PHE A 203 14.59 -8.18 8.80
CA PHE A 203 14.61 -9.29 9.75
C PHE A 203 13.25 -9.96 9.94
N ARG A 204 12.15 -9.20 10.00
CA ARG A 204 10.80 -9.78 10.06
C ARG A 204 10.43 -10.58 8.81
N ILE A 205 10.91 -10.17 7.63
CA ILE A 205 10.74 -10.96 6.39
C ILE A 205 11.54 -12.28 6.44
N LEU A 206 12.73 -12.25 7.05
CA LEU A 206 13.64 -13.39 7.11
C LEU A 206 13.28 -14.44 8.16
N VAL A 207 12.71 -14.02 9.29
CA VAL A 207 12.39 -14.91 10.41
C VAL A 207 10.95 -15.40 10.24
N PRO A 208 10.72 -16.68 9.94
CA PRO A 208 9.37 -17.19 9.79
C PRO A 208 8.59 -17.07 11.11
N GLU A 209 7.34 -16.64 11.02
CA GLU A 209 6.43 -16.56 12.17
C GLU A 209 5.18 -17.41 11.89
N ASP A 210 4.87 -18.29 12.85
CA ASP A 210 3.86 -19.35 12.72
C ASP A 210 4.03 -20.22 11.46
N HIS A 211 3.33 -19.86 10.38
CA HIS A 211 3.28 -20.57 9.10
C HIS A 211 3.70 -19.68 7.91
N LEU A 212 4.04 -18.43 8.17
CA LEU A 212 4.39 -17.45 7.15
C LEU A 212 5.92 -17.32 7.09
N ASP A 213 6.48 -17.66 5.94
CA ASP A 213 7.87 -17.44 5.60
C ASP A 213 7.92 -16.32 4.54
N GLY A 214 8.21 -15.10 4.99
CA GLY A 214 8.16 -13.90 4.16
C GLY A 214 9.09 -14.01 2.96
N LEU A 215 10.34 -14.46 3.15
CA LEU A 215 11.28 -14.64 2.06
C LEU A 215 10.79 -15.69 1.06
N ALA A 216 10.31 -16.84 1.54
CA ALA A 216 9.80 -17.89 0.67
C ALA A 216 8.58 -17.42 -0.13
N LEU A 217 7.67 -16.63 0.47
CA LEU A 217 6.50 -16.06 -0.19
C LEU A 217 6.87 -15.06 -1.29
N ILE A 218 7.87 -14.20 -1.06
CA ILE A 218 8.37 -13.27 -2.08
C ILE A 218 9.01 -14.05 -3.24
N VAL A 219 9.82 -15.07 -2.96
CA VAL A 219 10.40 -15.94 -3.99
C VAL A 219 9.32 -16.73 -4.74
N GLN A 220 8.29 -17.20 -4.04
CA GLN A 220 7.15 -17.89 -4.65
C GLN A 220 6.36 -16.96 -5.57
N SER A 221 6.22 -15.68 -5.20
CA SER A 221 5.59 -14.65 -6.05
C SER A 221 6.32 -14.52 -7.39
N TYR A 222 7.66 -14.55 -7.39
CA TYR A 222 8.45 -14.58 -8.62
C TYR A 222 8.10 -15.81 -9.47
N HIS A 223 8.03 -16.99 -8.87
CA HIS A 223 7.71 -18.22 -9.60
C HIS A 223 6.30 -18.26 -10.17
N ILE A 224 5.35 -17.53 -9.58
CA ILE A 224 3.98 -17.41 -10.11
C ILE A 224 3.95 -16.41 -11.27
N HIS A 225 4.61 -15.26 -11.12
CA HIS A 225 4.54 -14.12 -12.06
C HIS A 225 5.79 -14.00 -12.96
N PHE A 226 6.53 -15.09 -13.15
CA PHE A 226 7.84 -15.09 -13.84
C PHE A 226 7.82 -14.61 -15.30
N THR A 227 6.65 -14.38 -15.89
CA THR A 227 6.49 -13.84 -17.25
C THR A 227 6.21 -12.34 -17.28
N ASP A 228 5.86 -11.74 -16.14
CA ASP A 228 5.60 -10.31 -16.02
C ASP A 228 6.87 -9.58 -15.58
N PRO A 229 7.54 -8.83 -16.48
CA PRO A 229 8.76 -8.13 -16.13
C PRO A 229 8.57 -7.06 -15.05
N GLU A 230 7.39 -6.44 -14.95
CA GLU A 230 7.14 -5.39 -13.95
C GLU A 230 7.09 -6.00 -12.56
N VAL A 231 6.31 -7.08 -12.38
CA VAL A 231 6.23 -7.80 -11.09
C VAL A 231 7.61 -8.35 -10.69
N VAL A 232 8.37 -8.89 -11.65
CA VAL A 232 9.72 -9.40 -11.37
C VAL A 232 10.67 -8.28 -10.95
N GLN A 233 10.60 -7.11 -11.59
CA GLN A 233 11.38 -5.95 -11.20
C GLN A 233 11.04 -5.52 -9.78
N ASP A 234 9.76 -5.42 -9.44
CA ASP A 234 9.29 -5.01 -8.11
C ASP A 234 9.78 -5.98 -7.02
N ILE A 235 9.75 -7.28 -7.28
CA ILE A 235 10.33 -8.30 -6.38
C ILE A 235 11.84 -8.12 -6.23
N CYS A 236 12.56 -7.85 -7.32
CA CYS A 236 14.01 -7.62 -7.28
C CYS A 236 14.37 -6.38 -6.46
N MET A 237 13.54 -5.33 -6.48
CA MET A 237 13.74 -4.15 -5.65
C MET A 237 13.65 -4.47 -4.16
N VAL A 238 12.72 -5.34 -3.73
CA VAL A 238 12.66 -5.78 -2.32
C VAL A 238 14.00 -6.37 -1.89
N PHE A 239 14.55 -7.29 -2.69
CA PHE A 239 15.87 -7.88 -2.40
C PHE A 239 17.00 -6.85 -2.44
N GLN A 240 16.95 -5.90 -3.38
CA GLN A 240 17.92 -4.82 -3.46
C GLN A 240 17.94 -3.96 -2.19
N GLU A 241 16.77 -3.70 -1.59
CA GLU A 241 16.67 -2.95 -0.33
C GLU A 241 17.18 -3.80 0.85
N MET A 242 16.85 -5.10 0.91
CA MET A 242 17.32 -5.97 2.00
C MET A 242 18.86 -6.07 2.04
N VAL A 243 19.53 -6.18 0.89
CA VAL A 243 21.00 -6.28 0.84
C VAL A 243 21.73 -4.98 1.18
N GLN A 244 21.02 -3.88 1.44
CA GLN A 244 21.64 -2.67 1.97
C GLN A 244 22.14 -2.86 3.41
N TYR A 245 21.54 -3.79 4.15
CA TYR A 245 21.83 -4.05 5.56
C TYR A 245 22.80 -5.21 5.73
N LYS A 246 23.98 -4.93 6.27
CA LYS A 246 25.08 -5.91 6.37
C LYS A 246 24.73 -7.13 7.22
N ASP A 247 23.91 -6.94 8.26
CA ASP A 247 23.54 -8.00 9.19
C ASP A 247 22.43 -8.91 8.64
N VAL A 248 21.72 -8.46 7.60
CA VAL A 248 20.69 -9.21 6.87
C VAL A 248 21.32 -10.13 5.81
N VAL A 249 22.42 -9.69 5.18
CA VAL A 249 23.06 -10.38 4.06
C VAL A 249 23.48 -11.84 4.35
N PRO A 250 24.10 -12.18 5.49
CA PRO A 250 24.48 -13.57 5.79
C PRO A 250 23.30 -14.54 5.74
N GLU A 251 22.13 -14.10 6.20
CA GLU A 251 20.92 -14.92 6.20
C GLU A 251 20.32 -15.05 4.79
N LEU A 252 20.37 -14.00 3.97
CA LEU A 252 19.98 -14.11 2.56
C LEU A 252 20.84 -15.12 1.78
N ILE A 253 22.15 -15.17 2.09
CA ILE A 253 23.08 -16.15 1.53
C ILE A 253 22.77 -17.55 2.06
N SER A 254 22.50 -17.70 3.37
CA SER A 254 22.16 -18.99 3.98
C SER A 254 20.91 -19.60 3.32
N GLN A 255 19.95 -18.76 2.96
CA GLN A 255 18.72 -19.11 2.25
C GLN A 255 18.86 -19.18 0.72
N LYS A 256 20.09 -19.07 0.18
CA LYS A 256 20.42 -19.24 -1.25
C LYS A 256 19.75 -18.24 -2.19
N LEU A 257 19.54 -17.00 -1.73
CA LEU A 257 18.95 -15.96 -2.56
C LEU A 257 19.81 -15.66 -3.80
N ASP A 258 21.14 -15.73 -3.69
CA ASP A 258 22.08 -15.57 -4.78
C ASP A 258 21.79 -16.50 -5.98
N VAL A 259 21.43 -17.76 -5.71
CA VAL A 259 21.08 -18.75 -6.73
C VAL A 259 19.81 -18.33 -7.47
N THR A 260 18.79 -17.90 -6.73
CA THR A 260 17.52 -17.40 -7.28
C THR A 260 17.75 -16.16 -8.14
N LEU A 261 18.48 -15.16 -7.65
CA LEU A 261 18.77 -13.92 -8.38
C LEU A 261 19.57 -14.17 -9.66
N ASN A 262 20.54 -15.08 -9.64
CA ASN A 262 21.27 -15.48 -10.86
C ASN A 262 20.34 -16.13 -11.89
N ALA A 263 19.41 -16.99 -11.46
CA ALA A 263 18.43 -17.59 -12.36
C ALA A 263 17.50 -16.55 -13.00
N ILE A 264 17.05 -15.55 -12.22
CA ILE A 264 16.27 -14.41 -12.73
C ILE A 264 17.09 -13.64 -13.76
N LYS A 265 18.35 -13.32 -13.45
CA LYS A 265 19.25 -12.56 -14.34
C LYS A 265 19.43 -13.24 -15.69
N VAL A 266 19.63 -14.56 -15.71
CA VAL A 266 19.75 -15.34 -16.96
C VAL A 266 18.46 -15.26 -17.77
N LYS A 267 17.31 -15.38 -17.11
CA LYS A 267 16.00 -15.36 -17.77
C LYS A 267 15.66 -13.98 -18.36
N PHE A 268 15.99 -12.91 -17.65
CA PHE A 268 15.69 -11.52 -18.02
C PHE A 268 16.92 -10.79 -18.59
N ALA A 269 17.87 -11.51 -19.20
CA ALA A 269 19.14 -10.96 -19.68
C ALA A 269 19.00 -9.82 -20.71
N SER A 270 17.84 -9.70 -21.37
CA SER A 270 17.53 -8.62 -22.32
C SER A 270 16.79 -7.43 -21.70
N ASN A 271 16.42 -7.49 -20.43
CA ASN A 271 15.78 -6.39 -19.71
C ASN A 271 16.83 -5.65 -18.88
N GLU A 272 17.25 -4.48 -19.35
CA GLU A 272 18.33 -3.69 -18.74
C GLU A 272 18.01 -3.22 -17.32
N ASP A 273 16.74 -2.87 -17.06
CA ASP A 273 16.31 -2.39 -15.74
C ASP A 273 16.43 -3.49 -14.69
N ILE A 274 15.93 -4.69 -14.98
CA ILE A 274 16.04 -5.86 -14.11
C ILE A 274 17.52 -6.27 -13.92
N VAL A 275 18.29 -6.32 -15.01
CA VAL A 275 19.71 -6.70 -14.96
C VAL A 275 20.50 -5.73 -14.08
N THR A 276 20.23 -4.43 -14.17
CA THR A 276 20.91 -3.40 -13.37
C THR A 276 20.64 -3.58 -11.88
N VAL A 277 19.38 -3.82 -11.49
CA VAL A 277 18.99 -4.10 -10.09
C VAL A 277 19.68 -5.36 -9.59
N LEU A 278 19.69 -6.44 -10.39
CA LEU A 278 20.31 -7.71 -10.02
C LEU A 278 21.82 -7.62 -9.90
N ASP A 279 22.50 -6.89 -10.78
CA ASP A 279 23.95 -6.69 -10.74
C ASP A 279 24.39 -5.97 -9.46
N SER A 280 23.67 -4.91 -9.09
CA SER A 280 23.88 -4.20 -7.84
C SER A 280 23.69 -5.12 -6.63
N THR A 281 22.62 -5.91 -6.64
CA THR A 281 22.23 -6.79 -5.54
C THR A 281 23.22 -7.95 -5.36
N LEU A 282 23.54 -8.67 -6.43
CA LEU A 282 24.48 -9.81 -6.42
C LEU A 282 25.90 -9.39 -6.02
N SER A 283 26.36 -8.22 -6.46
CA SER A 283 27.69 -7.71 -6.10
C SER A 283 27.85 -7.53 -4.58
N LYS A 284 26.78 -7.14 -3.88
CA LYS A 284 26.77 -6.99 -2.42
C LYS A 284 26.79 -8.33 -1.69
N LEU A 285 26.00 -9.29 -2.16
CA LEU A 285 26.01 -10.66 -1.61
C LEU A 285 27.42 -11.27 -1.71
N GLN A 286 28.05 -11.17 -2.89
CA GLN A 286 29.40 -11.69 -3.14
C GLN A 286 30.48 -11.02 -2.27
N ALA A 287 30.38 -9.70 -2.06
CA ALA A 287 31.32 -8.97 -1.21
C ALA A 287 31.29 -9.47 0.25
N ALA A 288 30.12 -9.83 0.75
CA ALA A 288 29.97 -10.38 2.10
C ALA A 288 30.54 -11.80 2.22
N GLU A 289 30.30 -12.67 1.24
CA GLU A 289 30.90 -14.02 1.20
C GLU A 289 32.44 -13.98 1.19
N ALA A 290 33.02 -13.08 0.39
CA ALA A 290 34.47 -12.88 0.33
C ALA A 290 35.03 -12.29 1.64
N GLY A 291 34.26 -11.45 2.34
CA GLY A 291 34.62 -10.93 3.66
C GLY A 291 34.70 -12.04 4.72
N ALA A 292 33.66 -12.88 4.80
CA ALA A 292 33.59 -13.98 5.76
C ALA A 292 34.73 -15.00 5.58
N GLN A 293 35.03 -15.40 4.33
CA GLN A 293 36.14 -16.32 4.04
C GLN A 293 37.53 -15.76 4.41
N ASN A 294 37.70 -14.43 4.33
CA ASN A 294 38.95 -13.76 4.70
C ASN A 294 39.12 -13.60 6.22
N GLU A 295 38.03 -13.50 6.99
CA GLU A 295 38.07 -13.48 8.45
C GLU A 295 38.33 -14.87 9.05
N ASP A 296 37.67 -15.90 8.53
CA ASP A 296 37.89 -17.29 8.97
C ASP A 296 39.33 -17.74 8.74
N SER A 297 39.93 -17.34 7.62
CA SER A 297 41.32 -17.66 7.27
C SER A 297 42.38 -16.85 8.04
N ARG A 298 42.00 -15.72 8.65
CA ARG A 298 42.85 -14.98 9.61
C ARG A 298 42.76 -15.58 11.00
N ASN A 299 41.56 -15.88 11.49
CA ASN A 299 41.35 -16.48 12.81
C ASN A 299 42.01 -17.87 12.95
N THR A 300 42.07 -18.66 11.86
CA THR A 300 42.82 -19.93 11.86
C THR A 300 44.34 -19.76 11.88
N LYS A 301 44.87 -18.62 11.44
CA LYS A 301 46.31 -18.33 11.45
C LYS A 301 46.81 -17.78 12.79
N ASP A 302 45.96 -17.05 13.52
CA ASP A 302 46.30 -16.51 14.85
C ASP A 302 46.09 -17.53 15.99
N SER A 303 45.52 -18.70 15.69
CA SER A 303 45.29 -19.80 16.63
C SER A 303 46.35 -20.92 16.56
N ILE A 304 47.44 -20.72 15.81
CA ILE A 304 48.59 -21.64 15.64
C ILE A 304 49.86 -20.95 16.14
#